data_AF-A0A7X3LFU3-F1
#
_entry.id   AF-A0A7X3LFU3-F1
#
_cell.length_a   1.000
_cell.length_b   1.000
_cell.length_c   1.000
_cell.angle_alpha   90.00
_cell.angle_beta   90.00
_cell.angle_gamma   90.00
#
_symmetry.space_group_name_H-M   'P 1'
#
loop_
_entity.id
_entity.type
_entity.pdbx_description
1 polymer ?
#
loop_
_entity_poly.entity_id
_entity_poly.type
_entity_poly.pdbx_seq_one_letter_code
_entity_poly.pdbx_strand_id
1 'polypeptide(L)'
;MNSTVRALMQRGISDDFAKKIVSNGYSLEKLKQMKVEELLELGFSQESAEIINKEKRPPIPSKTLNKVLYESRYSCCICKKSKGIIVHHIEPWEESKSHDEDNLVVLCLEHHGEAHTRHELSINLTKQRIIHAKSQWNNEVKQMNKNVVIDLPKPMFSFFDYFNINRLFELFDQKDINLWELSYYDYLLDAGFINKDGSFKPILKWNVSSSDIKYYWIGFFEGGYINRFIKDGFQRLLQTLEPVILNDIWNKSKIEALITPGTFFIIQGAFYFKNVSGRAEGIGQQTKGYRRANGIRIEFEFDSWYCNSSSSKSHLSSRSVVTAYCVSRSITRSRNELIIYCTVLAIGNGFENIINGRSFLSNYVFENEELEEDDFDDSELG
;
A
#
# COMPACT_ATOMS: atom_id res chain seq x y z
N MET A 1 6.73 10.19 -9.47
CA MET A 1 8.10 10.38 -9.97
C MET A 1 8.06 10.33 -11.48
N ASN A 2 8.52 11.39 -12.13
CA ASN A 2 8.61 11.53 -13.58
C ASN A 2 9.41 10.35 -14.21
N SER A 3 9.04 9.93 -15.42
CA SER A 3 9.65 8.79 -16.12
C SER A 3 11.14 9.01 -16.42
N THR A 4 11.53 10.21 -16.84
CA THR A 4 12.93 10.58 -17.06
C THR A 4 13.72 10.57 -15.75
N VAL A 5 13.18 11.15 -14.67
CA VAL A 5 13.85 11.13 -13.35
C VAL A 5 14.14 9.69 -12.93
N ARG A 6 13.15 8.79 -13.08
CA ARG A 6 13.35 7.36 -12.80
C ARG A 6 14.45 6.77 -13.66
N ALA A 7 14.43 7.02 -14.97
CA ALA A 7 15.39 6.45 -15.89
C ALA A 7 16.84 6.90 -15.65
N LEU A 8 17.02 8.12 -15.14
CA LEU A 8 18.31 8.61 -14.67
C LEU A 8 18.73 7.91 -13.37
N MET A 9 17.81 7.76 -12.40
CA MET A 9 18.10 7.02 -11.17
C MET A 9 18.48 5.56 -11.43
N GLN A 10 17.84 4.90 -12.41
CA GLN A 10 18.21 3.54 -12.83
C GLN A 10 19.66 3.42 -13.33
N ARG A 11 20.26 4.54 -13.73
CA ARG A 11 21.64 4.64 -14.22
C ARG A 11 22.62 5.12 -13.15
N GLY A 12 22.18 5.28 -11.90
CA GLY A 12 23.03 5.73 -10.80
C GLY A 12 23.16 7.25 -10.72
N ILE A 13 22.14 8.00 -11.13
CA ILE A 13 22.09 9.44 -10.96
C ILE A 13 21.21 9.77 -9.76
N SER A 14 21.62 10.72 -8.91
CA SER A 14 20.83 11.09 -7.74
C SER A 14 19.49 11.73 -8.10
N ASP A 15 18.51 11.59 -7.21
CA ASP A 15 17.14 12.03 -7.45
C ASP A 15 17.02 13.55 -7.62
N ASP A 16 17.81 14.33 -6.88
CA ASP A 16 17.85 15.78 -6.94
C ASP A 16 18.47 16.29 -8.23
N PHE A 17 19.60 15.72 -8.65
CA PHE A 17 20.24 16.06 -9.90
C PHE A 17 19.36 15.65 -11.10
N ALA A 18 18.77 14.45 -11.05
CA ALA A 18 17.81 14.01 -12.06
C ALA A 18 16.60 14.95 -12.19
N LYS A 19 16.05 15.43 -11.06
CA LYS A 19 14.97 16.44 -11.06
C LYS A 19 15.43 17.76 -11.68
N LYS A 20 16.63 18.24 -11.34
CA LYS A 20 17.23 19.47 -11.91
C LYS A 20 17.39 19.37 -13.43
N ILE A 21 17.89 18.24 -13.92
CA ILE A 21 18.05 18.00 -15.36
C ILE A 21 16.70 18.03 -16.08
N VAL A 22 15.68 17.38 -15.51
CA VAL A 22 14.33 17.39 -16.09
C VAL A 22 13.67 18.76 -16.02
N SER A 23 13.84 19.53 -14.93
CA SER A 23 13.32 20.91 -14.84
C SER A 23 13.95 21.85 -15.86
N ASN A 24 15.17 21.54 -16.31
CA ASN A 24 15.86 22.27 -17.38
C ASN A 24 15.46 21.81 -18.79
N GLY A 25 14.42 20.96 -18.94
CA GLY A 25 13.85 20.57 -20.24
C GLY A 25 14.57 19.42 -20.95
N TYR A 26 15.48 18.72 -20.27
CA TYR A 26 16.18 17.56 -20.80
C TYR A 26 15.37 16.28 -20.58
N SER A 27 15.20 15.50 -21.66
CA SER A 27 14.70 14.12 -21.62
C SER A 27 15.87 13.15 -21.70
N LEU A 28 15.65 11.88 -21.34
CA LEU A 28 16.69 10.85 -21.49
C LEU A 28 17.16 10.73 -22.94
N GLU A 29 16.23 10.78 -23.89
CA GLU A 29 16.54 10.69 -25.33
C GLU A 29 17.43 11.85 -25.78
N LYS A 30 17.17 13.08 -25.31
CA LYS A 30 18.05 14.22 -25.58
C LYS A 30 19.45 13.99 -25.01
N LEU A 31 19.55 13.54 -23.76
CA LEU A 31 20.84 13.31 -23.10
C LEU A 31 21.67 12.23 -23.79
N LYS A 32 21.03 11.18 -24.32
CA LYS A 32 21.70 10.11 -25.08
C LYS A 32 22.28 10.57 -26.43
N GLN A 33 21.78 11.68 -26.97
CA GLN A 33 22.26 12.25 -28.23
C GLN A 33 23.41 13.24 -28.01
N MET A 34 23.65 13.67 -26.77
CA MET A 34 24.70 14.62 -26.43
C MET A 34 26.07 13.95 -26.37
N LYS A 35 27.11 14.71 -26.71
CA LYS A 35 28.49 14.25 -26.52
C LYS A 35 28.84 14.21 -25.04
N VAL A 36 29.88 13.44 -24.69
CA VAL A 36 30.32 13.31 -23.29
C VAL A 36 30.71 14.68 -22.74
N GLU A 37 31.38 15.51 -23.53
CA GLU A 37 31.80 16.86 -23.15
C GLU A 37 30.60 17.75 -22.78
N GLU A 38 29.51 17.69 -23.57
CA GLU A 38 28.29 18.44 -23.31
C GLU A 38 27.57 17.95 -22.04
N LEU A 39 27.62 16.64 -21.76
CA LEU A 39 27.10 16.07 -20.51
C LEU A 39 27.94 16.52 -19.30
N LEU A 40 29.26 16.61 -19.43
CA LEU A 40 30.12 17.15 -18.36
C LEU A 40 29.78 18.62 -18.06
N GLU A 41 29.50 19.43 -19.08
CA GLU A 41 29.06 20.83 -18.91
C GLU A 41 27.71 20.95 -18.17
N LEU A 42 26.83 19.95 -18.33
CA LEU A 42 25.58 19.85 -17.55
C LEU A 42 25.78 19.40 -16.09
N GLY A 43 27.00 19.02 -15.72
CA GLY A 43 27.37 18.60 -14.37
C GLY A 43 27.30 17.10 -14.13
N PHE A 44 27.23 16.27 -15.17
CA PHE A 44 27.41 14.82 -15.02
C PHE A 44 28.87 14.48 -14.69
N SER A 45 29.10 13.42 -13.92
CA SER A 45 30.44 12.85 -13.79
C SER A 45 30.84 12.12 -15.08
N GLN A 46 32.14 11.94 -15.30
CA GLN A 46 32.67 11.16 -16.43
C GLN A 46 32.00 9.78 -16.51
N GLU A 47 31.90 9.08 -15.37
CA GLU A 47 31.25 7.78 -15.28
C GLU A 47 29.76 7.85 -15.67
N SER A 48 29.03 8.83 -15.14
CA SER A 48 27.60 9.00 -15.44
C SER A 48 27.35 9.33 -16.91
N ALA A 49 28.19 10.19 -17.50
CA ALA A 49 28.10 10.56 -18.91
C ALA A 49 28.38 9.34 -19.83
N GLU A 50 29.37 8.52 -19.47
CA GLU A 50 29.63 7.26 -20.18
C GLU A 50 28.50 6.24 -20.05
N ILE A 51 27.87 6.14 -18.87
CA ILE A 51 26.71 5.25 -18.67
C ILE A 51 25.52 5.70 -19.53
N ILE A 52 25.27 7.01 -19.65
CA ILE A 52 24.20 7.55 -20.49
C ILE A 52 24.44 7.21 -21.96
N ASN A 53 25.65 7.45 -22.46
CA ASN A 53 25.95 7.32 -23.90
C ASN A 53 26.24 5.89 -24.35
N LYS A 54 27.00 5.13 -23.56
CA LYS A 54 27.49 3.80 -23.98
C LYS A 54 26.69 2.64 -23.38
N GLU A 55 25.81 2.91 -22.41
CA GLU A 55 25.06 1.90 -21.66
C GLU A 55 25.94 0.70 -21.21
N LYS A 56 27.19 0.96 -20.78
CA LYS A 56 28.15 -0.07 -20.30
C LYS A 56 27.55 -0.99 -19.22
N ARG A 57 26.57 -0.49 -18.48
CA ARG A 57 25.77 -1.20 -17.50
C ARG A 57 24.30 -1.03 -17.86
N PRO A 58 23.49 -2.10 -17.95
CA PRO A 58 22.06 -1.99 -18.14
C PRO A 58 21.42 -1.20 -16.98
N PRO A 59 20.34 -0.46 -17.23
CA PRO A 59 19.63 0.25 -16.17
C PRO A 59 19.07 -0.74 -15.14
N ILE A 60 19.10 -0.37 -13.85
CA ILE A 60 18.43 -1.13 -12.79
C ILE A 60 16.95 -1.33 -13.19
N PRO A 61 16.41 -2.56 -13.18
CA PRO A 61 15.02 -2.80 -13.55
C PRO A 61 14.05 -1.92 -12.75
N SER A 62 13.04 -1.37 -13.42
CA SER A 62 12.08 -0.42 -12.80
C SER A 62 11.40 -0.99 -11.57
N LYS A 63 11.08 -2.29 -11.60
CA LYS A 63 10.47 -3.03 -10.49
C LYS A 63 11.38 -3.03 -9.27
N THR A 64 12.62 -3.47 -9.43
CA THR A 64 13.64 -3.49 -8.37
C THR A 64 13.90 -2.10 -7.81
N LEU A 65 14.10 -1.09 -8.67
CA LEU A 65 14.32 0.30 -8.23
C LEU A 65 13.16 0.81 -7.36
N ASN A 66 11.91 0.64 -7.82
CA ASN A 66 10.74 1.11 -7.09
C ASN A 66 10.60 0.41 -5.73
N LYS A 67 10.91 -0.88 -5.66
CA LYS A 67 10.87 -1.64 -4.41
C LYS A 67 11.93 -1.17 -3.41
N VAL A 68 13.20 -1.08 -3.83
CA VAL A 68 14.31 -0.59 -2.99
C VAL A 68 14.07 0.85 -2.50
N LEU A 69 13.50 1.72 -3.35
CA LEU A 69 13.13 3.08 -2.95
C LEU A 69 11.95 3.10 -1.97
N TYR A 70 10.97 2.22 -2.12
CA TYR A 70 9.83 2.15 -1.20
C TYR A 70 10.24 1.62 0.19
N GLU A 71 10.98 0.52 0.23
CA GLU A 71 11.43 -0.13 1.47
C GLU A 71 12.35 0.77 2.30
N SER A 72 13.13 1.63 1.64
CA SER A 72 13.96 2.64 2.31
C SER A 72 13.22 3.94 2.63
N ARG A 73 11.90 4.02 2.37
CA ARG A 73 11.09 5.24 2.45
C ARG A 73 11.71 6.42 1.68
N TYR A 74 12.38 6.13 0.56
CA TYR A 74 13.14 7.08 -0.26
C TYR A 74 14.14 7.87 0.57
N SER A 75 14.92 7.19 1.42
CA SER A 75 15.89 7.84 2.29
C SER A 75 17.16 7.02 2.43
N CYS A 76 18.25 7.71 2.73
CA CYS A 76 19.55 7.11 2.99
C CYS A 76 19.45 6.15 4.19
N CYS A 77 19.91 4.90 4.06
CA CYS A 77 19.88 3.96 5.18
C CYS A 77 20.83 4.32 6.33
N ILE A 78 21.78 5.24 6.12
CA ILE A 78 22.73 5.69 7.15
C ILE A 78 22.16 6.85 7.96
N CYS A 79 21.83 7.97 7.28
CA CYS A 79 21.38 9.19 7.95
C CYS A 79 19.87 9.42 7.93
N LYS A 80 19.10 8.53 7.28
CA LYS A 80 17.62 8.55 7.22
C LYS A 80 17.03 9.80 6.55
N LYS A 81 17.86 10.60 5.85
CA LYS A 81 17.44 11.78 5.09
C LYS A 81 17.04 11.41 3.65
N SER A 82 16.04 12.10 3.11
CA SER A 82 15.48 11.87 1.77
C SER A 82 15.95 12.84 0.69
N LYS A 83 17.05 13.57 0.93
CA LYS A 83 17.57 14.59 0.01
C LYS A 83 18.80 14.07 -0.71
N GLY A 84 18.81 14.15 -2.04
CA GLY A 84 19.95 13.78 -2.88
C GLY A 84 20.29 12.29 -2.73
N ILE A 85 19.28 11.45 -2.89
CA ILE A 85 19.40 9.99 -2.76
C ILE A 85 19.77 9.35 -4.11
N ILE A 86 20.54 8.27 -4.03
CA ILE A 86 21.01 7.46 -5.14
C ILE A 86 20.92 5.98 -4.74
N VAL A 87 20.68 5.10 -5.71
CA VAL A 87 20.78 3.65 -5.49
C VAL A 87 22.21 3.20 -5.78
N HIS A 88 22.83 2.66 -4.74
CA HIS A 88 24.20 2.15 -4.73
C HIS A 88 24.20 0.63 -4.77
N HIS A 89 25.18 0.06 -5.48
CA HIS A 89 25.47 -1.37 -5.48
C HIS A 89 26.41 -1.71 -4.33
N ILE A 90 25.98 -2.54 -3.39
CA ILE A 90 26.77 -2.96 -2.21
C ILE A 90 28.02 -3.73 -2.65
N GLU A 91 27.87 -4.63 -3.63
CA GLU A 91 28.95 -5.23 -4.39
C GLU A 91 28.96 -4.62 -5.79
N PRO A 92 30.08 -4.02 -6.22
CA PRO A 92 30.17 -3.31 -7.49
C PRO A 92 29.59 -4.11 -8.66
N TRP A 93 28.93 -3.41 -9.60
CA TRP A 93 28.39 -4.05 -10.81
C TRP A 93 29.47 -4.79 -11.62
N GLU A 94 30.69 -4.28 -11.61
CA GLU A 94 31.81 -4.88 -12.35
C GLU A 94 32.11 -6.31 -11.88
N GLU A 95 31.91 -6.57 -10.58
CA GLU A 95 32.17 -7.86 -9.91
C GLU A 95 30.92 -8.74 -9.88
N SER A 96 29.79 -8.18 -9.44
CA SER A 96 28.58 -8.97 -9.16
C SER A 96 27.69 -9.21 -10.38
N LYS A 97 27.68 -8.29 -11.35
CA LYS A 97 26.69 -8.23 -12.46
C LYS A 97 25.24 -8.37 -11.97
N SER A 98 24.95 -7.97 -10.73
CA SER A 98 23.66 -8.18 -10.09
C SER A 98 22.93 -6.86 -9.83
N HIS A 99 21.65 -6.83 -10.20
CA HIS A 99 20.67 -5.82 -9.80
C HIS A 99 19.68 -6.40 -8.78
N ASP A 100 20.05 -7.46 -8.07
CA ASP A 100 19.18 -8.05 -7.06
C ASP A 100 19.01 -7.07 -5.90
N GLU A 101 17.81 -7.09 -5.31
CA GLU A 101 17.43 -6.15 -4.25
C GLU A 101 18.40 -6.20 -3.08
N ASP A 102 18.92 -7.38 -2.74
CA ASP A 102 19.89 -7.58 -1.66
C ASP A 102 21.21 -6.86 -1.93
N ASN A 103 21.61 -6.72 -3.20
CA ASN A 103 22.81 -6.02 -3.62
C ASN A 103 22.60 -4.50 -3.79
N LEU A 104 21.39 -3.98 -3.64
CA LEU A 104 21.09 -2.56 -3.82
C LEU A 104 20.77 -1.87 -2.48
N VAL A 105 21.19 -0.63 -2.34
CA VAL A 105 20.91 0.20 -1.16
C VAL A 105 20.68 1.64 -1.54
N VAL A 106 19.87 2.37 -0.76
CA VAL A 106 19.67 3.81 -0.96
C VAL A 106 20.59 4.58 -0.03
N LEU A 107 21.42 5.44 -0.61
CA LEU A 107 22.34 6.35 0.11
C LEU A 107 22.08 7.78 -0.33
N CYS A 108 22.39 8.77 0.51
CA CYS A 108 22.54 10.14 0.03
C CYS A 108 23.93 10.33 -0.60
N LEU A 109 24.11 11.38 -1.40
CA LEU A 109 25.38 11.67 -2.09
C LEU A 109 26.61 11.68 -1.16
N GLU A 110 26.46 12.18 0.06
CA GLU A 110 27.51 12.19 1.09
C GLU A 110 27.96 10.77 1.45
N HIS A 111 27.04 9.93 1.93
CA HIS A 111 27.35 8.55 2.32
C HIS A 111 27.67 7.65 1.10
N HIS A 112 27.19 8.01 -0.09
CA HIS A 112 27.63 7.37 -1.33
C HIS A 112 29.12 7.63 -1.58
N GLY A 113 29.57 8.88 -1.40
CA GLY A 113 30.99 9.23 -1.49
C GLY A 113 31.84 8.52 -0.43
N GLU A 114 31.36 8.45 0.82
CA GLU A 114 32.03 7.70 1.90
C GLU A 114 32.15 6.21 1.60
N ALA A 115 31.16 5.59 0.95
CA ALA A 115 31.21 4.18 0.58
C ALA A 115 32.34 3.88 -0.44
N HIS A 116 32.76 4.87 -1.23
CA HIS A 116 33.86 4.77 -2.18
C HIS A 116 35.19 5.29 -1.64
N THR A 117 35.21 5.89 -0.45
CA THR A 117 36.40 6.53 0.13
C THR A 117 36.94 5.74 1.31
N ARG A 118 38.27 5.66 1.41
CA ARG A 118 38.95 5.11 2.58
C ARG A 118 39.67 6.21 3.33
N HIS A 119 39.36 6.34 4.61
CA HIS A 119 39.99 7.25 5.55
C HIS A 119 40.87 6.46 6.54
N GLU A 120 41.99 7.05 6.92
CA GLU A 120 42.94 6.46 7.88
C GLU A 120 42.52 6.70 9.33
N LEU A 121 41.94 7.87 9.62
CA LEU A 121 41.64 8.34 10.97
C LEU A 121 40.17 8.22 11.37
N SER A 122 39.27 7.93 10.43
CA SER A 122 37.83 7.81 10.68
C SER A 122 37.31 6.40 10.36
N ILE A 123 36.15 6.06 10.93
CA ILE A 123 35.54 4.75 10.73
C ILE A 123 34.93 4.69 9.33
N ASN A 124 35.53 3.89 8.46
CA ASN A 124 35.10 3.69 7.08
C ASN A 124 33.71 3.07 6.96
N LEU A 125 32.92 3.54 5.99
CA LEU A 125 31.62 2.97 5.66
C LEU A 125 31.79 1.70 4.81
N THR A 126 32.10 0.59 5.46
CA THR A 126 32.36 -0.70 4.79
C THR A 126 31.07 -1.35 4.27
N LYS A 127 31.22 -2.28 3.31
CA LYS A 127 30.13 -3.14 2.79
C LYS A 127 29.27 -3.74 3.90
N GLN A 128 29.90 -4.32 4.93
CA GLN A 128 29.20 -4.94 6.06
C GLN A 128 28.37 -3.92 6.87
N ARG A 129 28.90 -2.71 7.08
CA ARG A 129 28.17 -1.64 7.77
C ARG A 129 26.97 -1.17 6.96
N ILE A 130 27.11 -1.07 5.63
CA ILE A 130 26.01 -0.73 4.71
C ILE A 130 24.91 -1.80 4.77
N ILE A 131 25.27 -3.09 4.70
CA ILE A 131 24.31 -4.21 4.81
C ILE A 131 23.55 -4.14 6.14
N HIS A 132 24.27 -3.93 7.25
CA HIS A 132 23.66 -3.82 8.57
C HIS A 132 22.71 -2.63 8.66
N ALA A 133 23.15 -1.44 8.22
CA ALA A 133 22.33 -0.24 8.25
C ALA A 133 21.09 -0.34 7.35
N LYS A 134 21.22 -0.94 6.15
CA LYS A 134 20.07 -1.26 5.29
C LYS A 134 19.06 -2.15 6.01
N SER A 135 19.51 -3.23 6.63
CA SER A 135 18.62 -4.16 7.34
C SER A 135 17.91 -3.48 8.50
N GLN A 136 18.63 -2.72 9.34
CA GLN A 136 18.04 -1.98 10.45
C GLN A 136 17.02 -0.96 9.94
N TRP A 137 17.38 -0.17 8.94
CA TRP A 137 16.49 0.86 8.42
C TRP A 137 15.22 0.28 7.77
N ASN A 138 15.34 -0.76 6.96
CA ASN A 138 14.17 -1.40 6.35
C ASN A 138 13.23 -1.98 7.41
N ASN A 139 13.77 -2.56 8.49
CA ASN A 139 12.97 -3.05 9.62
C ASN A 139 12.25 -1.90 10.35
N GLU A 140 12.94 -0.77 10.59
CA GLU A 140 12.32 0.42 11.15
C GLU A 140 11.18 0.95 10.26
N VAL A 141 11.38 1.02 8.94
CA VAL A 141 10.35 1.46 7.99
C VAL A 141 9.13 0.54 8.02
N LYS A 142 9.32 -0.78 8.10
CA LYS A 142 8.22 -1.74 8.27
C LYS A 142 7.42 -1.46 9.54
N GLN A 143 8.08 -1.23 10.68
CA GLN A 143 7.39 -0.88 11.92
C GLN A 143 6.67 0.47 11.83
N MET A 144 7.26 1.47 11.19
CA MET A 144 6.61 2.75 10.96
C MET A 144 5.32 2.60 10.14
N ASN A 145 5.37 1.88 9.02
CA ASN A 145 4.19 1.65 8.17
C ASN A 145 3.09 0.90 8.93
N LYS A 146 3.46 -0.10 9.71
CA LYS A 146 2.55 -0.85 10.56
C LYS A 146 1.89 0.04 11.62
N ASN A 147 2.66 0.87 12.31
CA ASN A 147 2.14 1.79 13.32
C ASN A 147 1.18 2.82 12.72
N VAL A 148 1.47 3.34 11.53
CA VAL A 148 0.51 4.19 10.79
C VAL A 148 -0.82 3.47 10.66
N VAL A 149 -0.83 2.24 10.14
CA VAL A 149 -2.07 1.49 9.89
C VAL A 149 -2.85 1.13 11.15
N ILE A 150 -2.15 0.81 12.25
CA ILE A 150 -2.75 0.52 13.56
C ILE A 150 -3.38 1.78 14.19
N ASP A 151 -2.80 2.94 13.94
CA ASP A 151 -3.18 4.19 14.59
C ASP A 151 -4.29 4.95 13.85
N LEU A 152 -4.48 4.69 12.55
CA LEU A 152 -5.56 5.29 11.74
C LEU A 152 -6.96 5.31 12.38
N PRO A 153 -7.45 4.23 13.03
CA PRO A 153 -8.78 4.19 13.63
C PRO A 153 -8.85 4.75 15.07
N LYS A 154 -7.81 5.43 15.58
CA LYS A 154 -7.77 6.00 16.95
C LYS A 154 -8.61 7.27 17.18
N PRO A 155 -8.83 8.17 16.20
CA PRO A 155 -9.62 9.39 16.44
C PRO A 155 -11.03 9.13 16.99
N MET A 156 -11.55 10.11 17.74
CA MET A 156 -12.79 10.01 18.54
C MET A 156 -14.07 9.73 17.72
N PHE A 157 -14.02 9.82 16.40
CA PHE A 157 -15.16 9.58 15.49
C PHE A 157 -14.79 8.63 14.34
N SER A 158 -13.83 7.73 14.58
CA SER A 158 -13.42 6.69 13.65
C SER A 158 -14.24 5.42 13.86
N PHE A 159 -14.87 4.92 12.79
CA PHE A 159 -15.70 3.73 12.84
C PHE A 159 -15.33 2.76 11.71
N PHE A 160 -15.45 1.46 11.98
CA PHE A 160 -15.43 0.45 10.93
C PHE A 160 -16.86 0.24 10.44
N ASP A 161 -17.07 0.43 9.16
CA ASP A 161 -18.37 0.23 8.52
C ASP A 161 -18.63 -1.24 8.19
N TYR A 162 -17.57 -2.01 7.94
CA TYR A 162 -17.65 -3.40 7.51
C TYR A 162 -16.44 -4.20 7.95
N PHE A 163 -16.67 -5.49 8.25
CA PHE A 163 -15.63 -6.51 8.42
C PHE A 163 -15.99 -7.76 7.60
N ASN A 164 -14.99 -8.33 6.92
CA ASN A 164 -15.12 -9.62 6.24
C ASN A 164 -14.84 -10.76 7.22
N ILE A 165 -15.83 -11.07 8.05
CA ILE A 165 -15.67 -11.98 9.19
C ILE A 165 -15.07 -13.33 8.77
N ASN A 166 -15.55 -13.94 7.69
CA ASN A 166 -15.03 -15.22 7.22
C ASN A 166 -13.52 -15.16 6.92
N ARG A 167 -13.07 -14.10 6.23
CA ARG A 167 -11.65 -13.93 5.89
C ARG A 167 -10.81 -13.50 7.09
N LEU A 168 -11.40 -12.76 8.02
CA LEU A 168 -10.72 -12.42 9.28
C LEU A 168 -10.45 -13.66 10.11
N PHE A 169 -11.42 -14.56 10.29
CA PHE A 169 -11.22 -15.77 11.09
C PHE A 169 -10.23 -16.75 10.45
N GLU A 170 -10.22 -16.87 9.12
CA GLU A 170 -9.16 -17.60 8.42
C GLU A 170 -7.77 -17.00 8.70
N LEU A 171 -7.67 -15.67 8.70
CA LEU A 171 -6.41 -14.98 9.00
C LEU A 171 -6.03 -15.03 10.48
N PHE A 172 -7.01 -15.06 11.38
CA PHE A 172 -6.78 -15.24 12.82
C PHE A 172 -6.13 -16.59 13.09
N ASP A 173 -6.64 -17.66 12.47
CA ASP A 173 -6.05 -19.00 12.53
C ASP A 173 -4.64 -19.02 11.94
N GLN A 174 -4.45 -18.51 10.71
CA GLN A 174 -3.15 -18.45 10.05
C GLN A 174 -2.07 -17.62 10.77
N LYS A 175 -2.49 -16.71 11.66
CA LYS A 175 -1.60 -15.81 12.41
C LYS A 175 -1.59 -16.11 13.91
N ASP A 176 -2.15 -17.25 14.32
CA ASP A 176 -2.20 -17.71 15.71
C ASP A 176 -2.76 -16.64 16.66
N ILE A 177 -3.84 -15.96 16.25
CA ILE A 177 -4.51 -14.96 17.08
C ILE A 177 -5.38 -15.67 18.14
N ASN A 178 -5.00 -15.55 19.40
CA ASN A 178 -5.73 -16.14 20.53
C ASN A 178 -7.11 -15.48 20.72
N LEU A 179 -8.17 -16.15 20.26
CA LEU A 179 -9.53 -15.60 20.29
C LEU A 179 -10.12 -15.46 21.71
N TRP A 180 -9.67 -16.29 22.66
CA TRP A 180 -10.10 -16.21 24.07
C TRP A 180 -9.52 -15.01 24.83
N GLU A 181 -8.51 -14.33 24.27
CA GLU A 181 -7.95 -13.11 24.85
C GLU A 181 -8.60 -11.84 24.33
N LEU A 182 -9.54 -11.96 23.37
CA LEU A 182 -10.20 -10.82 22.77
C LEU A 182 -11.25 -10.23 23.71
N SER A 183 -11.44 -8.93 23.58
CA SER A 183 -12.45 -8.16 24.30
C SER A 183 -13.84 -8.80 24.18
N TYR A 184 -14.53 -8.95 25.32
CA TYR A 184 -15.88 -9.53 25.42
C TYR A 184 -15.98 -11.03 25.11
N TYR A 185 -14.88 -11.77 25.03
CA TYR A 185 -14.91 -13.23 24.82
C TYR A 185 -15.84 -13.95 25.82
N ASP A 186 -15.61 -13.81 27.13
CA ASP A 186 -16.40 -14.52 28.15
C ASP A 186 -17.89 -14.18 28.06
N TYR A 187 -18.21 -12.90 27.90
CA TYR A 187 -19.60 -12.44 27.75
C TYR A 187 -20.27 -13.06 26.52
N LEU A 188 -19.60 -13.05 25.36
CA LEU A 188 -20.17 -13.58 24.12
C LEU A 188 -20.29 -15.11 24.15
N LEU A 189 -19.39 -15.79 24.87
CA LEU A 189 -19.46 -17.23 25.10
C LEU A 189 -20.69 -17.57 25.97
N ASP A 190 -20.84 -16.88 27.09
CA ASP A 190 -21.95 -17.06 28.04
C ASP A 190 -23.30 -16.72 27.42
N ALA A 191 -23.38 -15.62 26.65
CA ALA A 191 -24.57 -15.22 25.91
C ALA A 191 -24.85 -16.13 24.68
N GLY A 192 -23.94 -17.05 24.37
CA GLY A 192 -24.14 -18.09 23.37
C GLY A 192 -23.89 -17.67 21.92
N PHE A 193 -23.24 -16.54 21.67
CA PHE A 193 -22.92 -16.05 20.31
C PHE A 193 -21.70 -16.74 19.69
N ILE A 194 -20.74 -17.15 20.51
CA ILE A 194 -19.50 -17.83 20.09
C ILE A 194 -19.36 -19.21 20.75
N ASN A 195 -18.49 -20.03 20.17
CA ASN A 195 -18.04 -21.31 20.71
C ASN A 195 -16.83 -21.11 21.65
N LYS A 196 -16.42 -22.17 22.34
CA LYS A 196 -15.25 -22.17 23.25
C LYS A 196 -13.90 -21.91 22.56
N ASP A 197 -13.85 -22.00 21.24
CA ASP A 197 -12.68 -21.65 20.44
C ASP A 197 -12.72 -20.19 19.95
N GLY A 198 -13.79 -19.44 20.27
CA GLY A 198 -14.01 -18.07 19.85
C GLY A 198 -14.71 -17.91 18.49
N SER A 199 -14.96 -19.00 17.76
CA SER A 199 -15.70 -18.97 16.50
C SER A 199 -17.17 -18.62 16.69
N PHE A 200 -17.77 -17.89 15.75
CA PHE A 200 -19.21 -17.60 15.82
C PHE A 200 -20.05 -18.86 15.67
N LYS A 201 -21.07 -19.00 16.51
CA LYS A 201 -22.14 -19.97 16.27
C LYS A 201 -22.98 -19.54 15.06
N PRO A 202 -23.64 -20.49 14.37
CA PRO A 202 -24.60 -20.15 13.32
C PRO A 202 -25.61 -19.13 13.82
N ILE A 203 -25.86 -18.07 13.04
CA ILE A 203 -26.73 -16.96 13.47
C ILE A 203 -28.15 -17.41 13.83
N LEU A 204 -28.64 -18.47 13.20
CA LEU A 204 -29.94 -19.09 13.50
C LEU A 204 -30.01 -19.71 14.90
N LYS A 205 -28.87 -19.90 15.56
CA LYS A 205 -28.79 -20.37 16.96
C LYS A 205 -28.69 -19.24 17.96
N TRP A 206 -28.58 -17.99 17.50
CA TRP A 206 -28.53 -16.84 18.38
C TRP A 206 -29.94 -16.55 18.90
N ASN A 207 -30.04 -16.11 20.15
CA ASN A 207 -31.29 -15.72 20.76
C ASN A 207 -31.66 -14.27 20.36
N VAL A 208 -31.90 -14.05 19.07
CA VAL A 208 -32.24 -12.75 18.49
C VAL A 208 -33.44 -12.89 17.55
N SER A 209 -34.27 -11.85 17.45
CA SER A 209 -35.40 -11.88 16.53
C SER A 209 -34.92 -11.76 15.08
N SER A 210 -35.60 -12.44 14.14
CA SER A 210 -35.33 -12.29 12.71
C SER A 210 -35.51 -10.84 12.23
N SER A 211 -36.33 -10.04 12.92
CA SER A 211 -36.46 -8.59 12.65
C SER A 211 -35.17 -7.83 12.92
N ASP A 212 -34.43 -8.23 13.95
CA ASP A 212 -33.26 -7.49 14.45
C ASP A 212 -32.06 -7.66 13.51
N ILE A 213 -32.02 -8.78 12.80
CA ILE A 213 -30.96 -9.12 11.84
C ILE A 213 -31.43 -9.02 10.38
N LYS A 214 -32.60 -8.42 10.15
CA LYS A 214 -33.22 -8.35 8.82
C LYS A 214 -32.37 -7.57 7.81
N TYR A 215 -31.92 -6.38 8.20
CA TYR A 215 -31.25 -5.46 7.28
C TYR A 215 -29.73 -5.52 7.34
N TYR A 216 -29.18 -5.84 8.52
CA TYR A 216 -27.77 -6.06 8.79
C TYR A 216 -27.60 -6.93 10.04
N TRP A 217 -26.46 -7.60 10.17
CA TRP A 217 -26.29 -8.76 11.04
C TRP A 217 -26.17 -8.48 12.54
N ILE A 218 -25.85 -7.24 12.95
CA ILE A 218 -25.70 -6.82 14.36
C ILE A 218 -26.66 -5.68 14.73
N GLY A 219 -27.88 -5.70 14.21
CA GLY A 219 -28.93 -4.71 14.49
C GLY A 219 -29.61 -4.80 15.86
N PHE A 220 -29.02 -5.52 16.81
CA PHE A 220 -29.52 -5.73 18.17
C PHE A 220 -28.50 -5.22 19.21
N PHE A 221 -28.92 -5.13 20.48
CA PHE A 221 -28.13 -4.53 21.56
C PHE A 221 -26.75 -5.17 21.74
N GLU A 222 -26.69 -6.51 21.82
CA GLU A 222 -25.44 -7.26 22.00
C GLU A 222 -24.53 -7.21 20.76
N GLY A 223 -25.05 -6.74 19.62
CA GLY A 223 -24.27 -6.49 18.41
C GLY A 223 -23.08 -5.56 18.62
N GLY A 224 -23.18 -4.63 19.59
CA GLY A 224 -22.05 -3.78 19.99
C GLY A 224 -20.87 -4.56 20.57
N TYR A 225 -21.12 -5.62 21.35
CA TYR A 225 -20.07 -6.46 21.92
C TYR A 225 -19.41 -7.32 20.85
N ILE A 226 -20.21 -7.85 19.93
CA ILE A 226 -19.73 -8.60 18.75
C ILE A 226 -18.79 -7.74 17.90
N ASN A 227 -19.18 -6.50 17.61
CA ASN A 227 -18.34 -5.56 16.86
C ASN A 227 -17.01 -5.27 17.57
N ARG A 228 -17.02 -5.09 18.91
CA ARG A 228 -15.80 -4.85 19.70
C ARG A 228 -14.87 -6.06 19.72
N PHE A 229 -15.43 -7.27 19.82
CA PHE A 229 -14.68 -8.53 19.73
C PHE A 229 -13.96 -8.65 18.39
N ILE A 230 -14.66 -8.42 17.27
CA ILE A 230 -14.05 -8.44 15.92
C ILE A 230 -13.01 -7.33 15.76
N LYS A 231 -13.31 -6.11 16.23
CA LYS A 231 -12.39 -4.98 16.14
C LYS A 231 -11.07 -5.26 16.87
N ASP A 232 -11.11 -5.84 18.08
CA ASP A 232 -9.92 -6.24 18.84
C ASP A 232 -9.13 -7.30 18.05
N GLY A 233 -9.79 -8.37 17.59
CA GLY A 233 -9.16 -9.39 16.76
C GLY A 233 -8.50 -8.81 15.50
N PHE A 234 -9.19 -7.89 14.82
CA PHE A 234 -8.64 -7.19 13.65
C PHE A 234 -7.43 -6.32 14.02
N GLN A 235 -7.47 -5.59 15.14
CA GLN A 235 -6.34 -4.79 15.61
C GLN A 235 -5.12 -5.66 15.95
N ARG A 236 -5.31 -6.83 16.55
CA ARG A 236 -4.24 -7.80 16.78
C ARG A 236 -3.73 -8.39 15.47
N LEU A 237 -4.60 -8.70 14.52
CA LEU A 237 -4.20 -9.14 13.19
C LEU A 237 -3.33 -8.09 12.48
N LEU A 238 -3.69 -6.80 12.55
CA LEU A 238 -2.86 -5.71 12.01
C LEU A 238 -1.46 -5.68 12.63
N GLN A 239 -1.29 -6.16 13.86
CA GLN A 239 0.02 -6.31 14.49
C GLN A 239 0.86 -7.47 13.91
N THR A 240 0.34 -8.28 13.00
CA THR A 240 1.08 -9.40 12.38
C THR A 240 1.32 -9.19 10.89
N LEU A 241 0.68 -8.18 10.29
CA LEU A 241 0.73 -7.93 8.85
C LEU A 241 1.77 -6.85 8.52
N GLU A 242 2.33 -6.95 7.31
CA GLU A 242 3.22 -5.95 6.73
C GLU A 242 2.44 -5.16 5.65
N PRO A 243 1.91 -3.96 5.95
CA PRO A 243 1.07 -3.24 5.02
C PRO A 243 1.88 -2.52 3.94
N VAL A 244 1.41 -2.63 2.69
CA VAL A 244 1.74 -1.66 1.63
C VAL A 244 0.71 -0.53 1.63
N ILE A 245 1.19 0.70 1.82
CA ILE A 245 0.34 1.90 1.86
C ILE A 245 0.23 2.49 0.44
N LEU A 246 -0.88 2.23 -0.25
CA LEU A 246 -1.05 2.65 -1.65
C LEU A 246 -1.13 4.16 -1.84
N ASN A 247 -1.59 4.90 -0.83
CA ASN A 247 -1.60 6.38 -0.85
C ASN A 247 -0.20 6.96 -1.16
N ASP A 248 0.88 6.29 -0.77
CA ASP A 248 2.26 6.73 -1.02
C ASP A 248 2.77 6.43 -2.44
N ILE A 249 2.10 5.50 -3.14
CA ILE A 249 2.61 4.86 -4.34
C ILE A 249 1.57 4.73 -5.45
N TRP A 250 0.61 5.66 -5.54
CA TRP A 250 -0.43 5.67 -6.58
C TRP A 250 0.12 5.89 -8.00
N ASN A 251 0.78 4.88 -8.54
CA ASN A 251 1.43 4.85 -9.84
C ASN A 251 1.56 3.40 -10.33
N LYS A 252 1.16 3.13 -11.57
CA LYS A 252 1.12 1.78 -12.17
C LYS A 252 2.41 0.99 -11.93
N SER A 253 3.56 1.55 -12.29
CA SER A 253 4.84 0.85 -12.18
C SER A 253 5.30 0.60 -10.74
N LYS A 254 4.87 1.42 -9.77
CA LYS A 254 5.20 1.21 -8.36
C LYS A 254 4.31 0.13 -7.75
N ILE A 255 3.02 0.17 -8.09
CA ILE A 255 2.04 -0.84 -7.68
C ILE A 255 2.48 -2.22 -8.19
N GLU A 256 2.81 -2.35 -9.47
CA GLU A 256 3.28 -3.62 -10.05
C GLU A 256 4.61 -4.13 -9.44
N ALA A 257 5.36 -3.23 -8.81
CA ALA A 257 6.59 -3.59 -8.13
C ALA A 257 6.36 -4.14 -6.72
N LEU A 258 5.28 -3.71 -6.06
CA LEU A 258 5.05 -3.89 -4.63
C LEU A 258 3.85 -4.78 -4.30
N ILE A 259 2.87 -4.86 -5.20
CA ILE A 259 1.67 -5.66 -5.02
C ILE A 259 1.80 -6.94 -5.85
N THR A 260 1.57 -8.06 -5.19
CA THR A 260 1.45 -9.40 -5.75
C THR A 260 0.24 -10.09 -5.09
N PRO A 261 -0.26 -11.21 -5.63
CA PRO A 261 -1.27 -12.01 -4.93
C PRO A 261 -0.83 -12.30 -3.48
N GLY A 262 -1.74 -12.10 -2.52
CA GLY A 262 -1.47 -12.23 -1.09
C GLY A 262 -0.92 -10.96 -0.40
N THR A 263 -0.53 -9.92 -1.15
CA THR A 263 -0.05 -8.67 -0.53
C THR A 263 -1.18 -7.98 0.23
N PHE A 264 -0.96 -7.72 1.52
CA PHE A 264 -1.82 -6.86 2.33
C PHE A 264 -1.52 -5.40 2.05
N PHE A 265 -2.55 -4.64 1.69
CA PHE A 265 -2.41 -3.22 1.38
C PHE A 265 -3.58 -2.41 1.93
N ILE A 266 -3.33 -1.12 2.09
CA ILE A 266 -4.30 -0.13 2.53
C ILE A 266 -4.38 1.01 1.54
N ILE A 267 -5.59 1.52 1.32
CA ILE A 267 -5.85 2.70 0.51
C ILE A 267 -6.97 3.51 1.15
N GLN A 268 -6.74 4.81 1.29
CA GLN A 268 -7.76 5.78 1.65
C GLN A 268 -8.12 6.64 0.43
N GLY A 269 -9.41 6.84 0.17
CA GLY A 269 -9.87 7.67 -0.94
C GLY A 269 -11.35 7.47 -1.24
N ALA A 270 -11.83 8.12 -2.31
CA ALA A 270 -13.19 7.94 -2.79
C ALA A 270 -13.37 6.57 -3.46
N PHE A 271 -14.36 5.82 -3.00
CA PHE A 271 -14.84 4.57 -3.58
C PHE A 271 -16.30 4.73 -4.00
N TYR A 272 -16.68 3.98 -5.03
CA TYR A 272 -18.05 3.82 -5.49
C TYR A 272 -18.56 2.46 -5.05
N PHE A 273 -19.75 2.43 -4.49
CA PHE A 273 -20.42 1.22 -4.05
C PHE A 273 -21.75 1.04 -4.79
N LYS A 274 -22.00 -0.19 -5.30
CA LYS A 274 -23.24 -0.55 -5.99
C LYS A 274 -23.69 -1.95 -5.56
N ASN A 275 -24.94 -2.09 -5.12
CA ASN A 275 -25.53 -3.40 -4.91
C ASN A 275 -25.78 -4.05 -6.27
N VAL A 276 -25.19 -5.22 -6.49
CA VAL A 276 -25.28 -5.98 -7.75
C VAL A 276 -26.24 -7.17 -7.66
N SER A 277 -26.65 -7.54 -6.45
CA SER A 277 -27.60 -8.64 -6.20
C SER A 277 -29.07 -8.26 -6.35
N GLY A 278 -29.40 -6.97 -6.26
CA GLY A 278 -30.78 -6.47 -6.13
C GLY A 278 -31.45 -6.79 -4.78
N ARG A 279 -30.79 -7.50 -3.87
CA ARG A 279 -31.32 -7.83 -2.54
C ARG A 279 -31.13 -6.67 -1.56
N ALA A 280 -32.17 -6.36 -0.80
CA ALA A 280 -32.16 -5.28 0.21
C ALA A 280 -32.09 -5.78 1.67
N GLU A 281 -32.31 -7.08 1.89
CA GLU A 281 -32.38 -7.71 3.21
C GLU A 281 -31.77 -9.11 3.24
N GLY A 282 -31.37 -9.56 4.43
CA GLY A 282 -30.76 -10.86 4.68
C GLY A 282 -29.36 -11.03 4.09
N ILE A 283 -28.82 -12.24 4.18
CA ILE A 283 -27.54 -12.62 3.59
C ILE A 283 -27.63 -12.60 2.05
N GLY A 284 -26.53 -12.23 1.40
CA GLY A 284 -26.40 -12.17 -0.05
C GLY A 284 -26.71 -10.81 -0.65
N GLN A 285 -26.58 -9.72 0.13
CA GLN A 285 -26.67 -8.35 -0.37
C GLN A 285 -25.33 -7.95 -1.00
N GLN A 286 -24.99 -8.61 -2.11
CA GLN A 286 -23.69 -8.47 -2.77
C GLN A 286 -23.53 -7.05 -3.31
N THR A 287 -22.47 -6.40 -2.84
CA THR A 287 -22.11 -5.03 -3.16
C THR A 287 -20.71 -5.02 -3.75
N LYS A 288 -20.59 -4.40 -4.91
CA LYS A 288 -19.32 -4.12 -5.57
C LYS A 288 -18.79 -2.78 -5.07
N GLY A 289 -17.54 -2.77 -4.64
CA GLY A 289 -16.79 -1.57 -4.28
C GLY A 289 -15.61 -1.37 -5.22
N TYR A 290 -15.46 -0.17 -5.77
CA TYR A 290 -14.30 0.15 -6.59
C TYR A 290 -13.83 1.60 -6.46
N ARG A 291 -12.54 1.81 -6.72
CA ARG A 291 -11.92 3.13 -6.87
C ARG A 291 -11.15 3.16 -8.16
N ARG A 292 -11.31 4.21 -8.96
CA ARG A 292 -10.60 4.43 -10.23
C ARG A 292 -9.98 5.81 -10.24
N ALA A 293 -8.68 5.90 -10.46
CA ALA A 293 -7.96 7.17 -10.63
C ALA A 293 -6.64 6.96 -11.36
N ASN A 294 -6.29 7.86 -12.29
CA ASN A 294 -5.01 7.80 -13.04
C ASN A 294 -4.77 6.46 -13.77
N GLY A 295 -5.84 5.87 -14.33
CA GLY A 295 -5.81 4.56 -14.98
C GLY A 295 -5.40 3.41 -14.05
N ILE A 296 -5.64 3.54 -12.75
CA ILE A 296 -5.50 2.49 -11.75
C ILE A 296 -6.88 2.25 -11.13
N ARG A 297 -7.31 0.99 -11.10
CA ARG A 297 -8.57 0.56 -10.49
C ARG A 297 -8.31 -0.45 -9.39
N ILE A 298 -8.99 -0.27 -8.27
CA ILE A 298 -9.07 -1.25 -7.18
C ILE A 298 -10.50 -1.73 -7.12
N GLU A 299 -10.71 -3.03 -7.04
CA GLU A 299 -12.04 -3.63 -7.08
C GLU A 299 -12.17 -4.81 -6.12
N PHE A 300 -13.28 -4.84 -5.39
CA PHE A 300 -13.67 -5.93 -4.52
C PHE A 300 -15.19 -6.06 -4.44
N GLU A 301 -15.64 -7.18 -3.89
CA GLU A 301 -17.04 -7.43 -3.57
C GLU A 301 -17.17 -7.87 -2.12
N PHE A 302 -18.29 -7.52 -1.51
CA PHE A 302 -18.63 -7.91 -0.15
C PHE A 302 -20.15 -8.01 0.02
N ASP A 303 -20.59 -8.68 1.08
CA ASP A 303 -22.00 -8.73 1.44
C ASP A 303 -22.31 -7.60 2.44
N SER A 304 -23.07 -6.61 1.99
CA SER A 304 -23.43 -5.43 2.78
C SER A 304 -24.38 -5.72 3.94
N TRP A 305 -24.90 -6.94 4.05
CA TRP A 305 -25.58 -7.39 5.27
C TRP A 305 -24.63 -7.46 6.48
N TYR A 306 -23.33 -7.66 6.26
CA TYR A 306 -22.32 -7.66 7.33
C TYR A 306 -21.84 -6.25 7.73
N CYS A 307 -22.48 -5.19 7.22
CA CYS A 307 -22.21 -3.84 7.70
C CYS A 307 -22.54 -3.70 9.20
N ASN A 308 -21.77 -2.87 9.90
CA ASN A 308 -21.83 -2.76 11.36
C ASN A 308 -22.99 -1.90 11.88
N SER A 309 -23.69 -1.19 10.99
CA SER A 309 -24.86 -0.37 11.33
C SER A 309 -25.66 0.01 10.09
N SER A 310 -26.84 0.59 10.29
CA SER A 310 -27.65 1.17 9.22
C SER A 310 -26.96 2.35 8.53
N SER A 311 -26.26 3.21 9.28
CA SER A 311 -25.49 4.32 8.71
C SER A 311 -24.30 3.83 7.92
N SER A 312 -23.59 2.80 8.39
CA SER A 312 -22.53 2.13 7.63
C SER A 312 -23.02 1.58 6.31
N LYS A 313 -24.19 0.92 6.30
CA LYS A 313 -24.81 0.41 5.08
C LYS A 313 -25.15 1.54 4.10
N SER A 314 -25.71 2.65 4.58
CA SER A 314 -26.00 3.82 3.75
C SER A 314 -24.74 4.51 3.24
N HIS A 315 -23.66 4.51 4.03
CA HIS A 315 -22.37 5.05 3.61
C HIS A 315 -21.75 4.21 2.49
N LEU A 316 -21.90 2.88 2.56
CA LEU A 316 -21.40 1.92 1.57
C LEU A 316 -22.43 1.58 0.47
N SER A 317 -23.34 2.50 0.13
CA SER A 317 -24.32 2.32 -0.95
C SER A 317 -24.19 3.32 -2.09
N SER A 318 -23.19 4.21 -2.05
CA SER A 318 -22.98 5.25 -3.04
C SER A 318 -21.49 5.63 -3.12
N ARG A 319 -21.16 6.85 -3.56
CA ARG A 319 -19.78 7.34 -3.58
C ARG A 319 -19.40 7.88 -2.19
N SER A 320 -18.36 7.31 -1.60
CA SER A 320 -17.94 7.63 -0.23
C SER A 320 -16.42 7.59 -0.07
N VAL A 321 -15.88 8.45 0.80
CA VAL A 321 -14.46 8.40 1.16
C VAL A 321 -14.27 7.39 2.28
N VAL A 322 -13.46 6.36 2.02
CA VAL A 322 -13.23 5.28 2.97
C VAL A 322 -11.74 4.95 3.07
N THR A 323 -11.40 4.24 4.13
CA THR A 323 -10.13 3.52 4.25
C THR A 323 -10.40 2.02 4.05
N ALA A 324 -9.92 1.46 2.95
CA ALA A 324 -10.09 0.04 2.64
C ALA A 324 -8.83 -0.76 3.00
N TYR A 325 -9.01 -1.82 3.79
CA TYR A 325 -7.97 -2.77 4.18
C TYR A 325 -8.14 -4.01 3.31
N CYS A 326 -7.17 -4.32 2.45
CA CYS A 326 -7.33 -5.27 1.38
C CYS A 326 -6.19 -6.29 1.31
N VAL A 327 -6.49 -7.47 0.80
CA VAL A 327 -5.50 -8.45 0.36
C VAL A 327 -5.65 -8.62 -1.15
N SER A 328 -4.57 -8.41 -1.91
CA SER A 328 -4.58 -8.57 -3.37
C SER A 328 -4.83 -10.03 -3.75
N ARG A 329 -5.74 -10.26 -4.70
CA ARG A 329 -5.96 -11.56 -5.34
C ARG A 329 -5.18 -11.66 -6.65
N SER A 330 -5.28 -10.61 -7.47
CA SER A 330 -4.62 -10.55 -8.77
C SER A 330 -4.46 -9.11 -9.23
N ILE A 331 -3.52 -8.90 -10.15
CA ILE A 331 -3.31 -7.62 -10.82
C ILE A 331 -3.28 -7.90 -12.31
N THR A 332 -4.04 -7.11 -13.08
CA THR A 332 -4.15 -7.27 -14.52
C THR A 332 -4.03 -5.93 -15.22
N ARG A 333 -3.57 -5.94 -16.48
CA ARG A 333 -3.65 -4.78 -17.36
C ARG A 333 -4.73 -5.02 -18.40
N SER A 334 -5.68 -4.09 -18.50
CA SER A 334 -6.75 -4.14 -19.50
C SER A 334 -7.01 -2.74 -20.04
N ARG A 335 -7.11 -2.58 -21.37
CA ARG A 335 -7.51 -1.33 -22.05
C ARG A 335 -6.91 -0.04 -21.43
N ASN A 336 -5.59 -0.07 -21.18
CA ASN A 336 -4.81 1.03 -20.57
C ASN A 336 -5.03 1.29 -19.06
N GLU A 337 -5.73 0.41 -18.36
CA GLU A 337 -5.92 0.41 -16.90
C GLU A 337 -5.11 -0.70 -16.22
N LEU A 338 -4.62 -0.41 -15.02
CA LEU A 338 -4.08 -1.41 -14.09
C LEU A 338 -5.17 -1.73 -13.06
N ILE A 339 -5.70 -2.95 -13.06
CA ILE A 339 -6.79 -3.38 -12.18
C ILE A 339 -6.23 -4.30 -11.10
N ILE A 340 -6.44 -3.93 -9.83
CA ILE A 340 -6.16 -4.73 -8.65
C ILE A 340 -7.47 -5.33 -8.16
N TYR A 341 -7.64 -6.63 -8.36
CA TYR A 341 -8.73 -7.38 -7.73
C TYR A 341 -8.29 -7.78 -6.33
N CYS A 342 -9.13 -7.51 -5.32
CA CYS A 342 -8.79 -7.80 -3.93
C CYS A 342 -9.95 -8.37 -3.12
N THR A 343 -9.60 -8.97 -1.99
CA THR A 343 -10.51 -9.20 -0.87
C THR A 343 -10.43 -7.99 0.03
N VAL A 344 -11.54 -7.31 0.28
CA VAL A 344 -11.61 -6.33 1.37
C VAL A 344 -11.81 -7.07 2.70
N LEU A 345 -10.95 -6.78 3.68
CA LEU A 345 -11.01 -7.32 5.04
C LEU A 345 -11.81 -6.41 5.97
N ALA A 346 -11.65 -5.09 5.81
CA ALA A 346 -12.36 -4.09 6.59
C ALA A 346 -12.51 -2.79 5.79
N ILE A 347 -13.58 -2.05 6.05
CA ILE A 347 -13.78 -0.70 5.52
C ILE A 347 -14.01 0.24 6.70
N GLY A 348 -13.21 1.31 6.76
CA GLY A 348 -13.25 2.32 7.81
C GLY A 348 -13.68 3.70 7.31
N ASN A 349 -14.26 4.48 8.21
CA ASN A 349 -14.70 5.87 7.99
C ASN A 349 -14.25 6.76 9.16
N GLY A 350 -14.01 8.04 8.87
CA GLY A 350 -13.59 9.03 9.86
C GLY A 350 -12.19 8.79 10.42
N PHE A 351 -11.33 8.07 9.68
CA PHE A 351 -9.96 7.78 10.08
C PHE A 351 -9.07 8.99 9.79
N GLU A 352 -7.96 9.10 10.51
CA GLU A 352 -6.95 10.12 10.19
C GLU A 352 -6.50 9.99 8.73
N ASN A 353 -6.17 11.13 8.11
CA ASN A 353 -5.65 11.11 6.75
C ASN A 353 -4.29 10.39 6.76
N ILE A 354 -4.10 9.46 5.84
CA ILE A 354 -2.79 8.85 5.60
C ILE A 354 -1.88 9.94 4.97
N ILE A 355 -1.29 10.80 5.81
CA ILE A 355 -0.35 11.85 5.41
C ILE A 355 1.04 11.41 5.82
N ASN A 356 1.84 11.03 4.83
CA ASN A 356 3.25 10.74 5.06
C ASN A 356 4.09 11.98 4.81
N GLY A 357 4.42 12.79 5.84
CA GLY A 357 5.63 13.62 5.98
C GLY A 357 6.13 14.44 4.77
N ARG A 358 5.32 14.56 3.74
CA ARG A 358 5.49 15.22 2.46
C ARG A 358 4.19 15.97 2.35
N SER A 359 4.29 17.29 2.36
CA SER A 359 3.21 18.14 1.91
C SER A 359 2.84 17.73 0.47
N PHE A 360 1.87 16.82 0.35
CA PHE A 360 1.15 16.54 -0.89
C PHE A 360 -0.27 17.12 -0.82
N LEU A 361 -0.45 18.15 0.02
CA LEU A 361 -1.66 18.97 0.06
C LEU A 361 -1.85 19.84 -1.20
N SER A 362 -0.86 19.91 -2.11
CA SER A 362 -1.01 20.74 -3.31
C SER A 362 -1.74 20.07 -4.48
N ASN A 363 -1.94 18.74 -4.48
CA ASN A 363 -2.50 18.03 -5.63
C ASN A 363 -3.73 17.16 -5.33
N TYR A 364 -4.26 17.17 -4.10
CA TYR A 364 -5.67 16.84 -3.88
C TYR A 364 -6.52 18.08 -4.15
N VAL A 365 -6.34 18.67 -5.33
CA VAL A 365 -7.49 19.26 -6.00
C VAL A 365 -8.41 18.08 -6.27
N PHE A 366 -9.71 18.24 -6.06
CA PHE A 366 -10.71 17.40 -6.68
C PHE A 366 -10.54 17.53 -8.20
N GLU A 367 -9.45 16.98 -8.76
CA GLU A 367 -9.26 16.90 -10.20
C GLU A 367 -10.40 16.03 -10.68
N ASN A 368 -11.25 16.63 -11.52
CA ASN A 368 -12.42 16.04 -12.12
C ASN A 368 -12.06 14.60 -12.56
N GLU A 369 -12.45 13.62 -11.74
CA GLU A 369 -12.51 12.22 -12.15
C GLU A 369 -13.46 12.22 -13.35
N GLU A 370 -12.93 12.00 -14.55
CA GLU A 370 -13.73 11.90 -15.77
C GLU A 370 -14.91 10.97 -15.49
N LEU A 371 -16.12 11.55 -15.56
CA LEU A 371 -17.34 10.79 -15.69
C LEU A 371 -17.30 10.13 -17.08
N GLU A 372 -16.56 9.03 -17.19
CA GLU A 372 -16.93 8.03 -18.18
C GLU A 372 -18.26 7.47 -17.65
N GLU A 373 -19.37 7.89 -18.26
CA GLU A 373 -20.63 7.17 -18.15
C GLU A 373 -20.31 5.70 -18.39
N ASP A 374 -20.57 4.86 -17.40
CA ASP A 374 -20.44 3.42 -17.59
C ASP A 374 -21.44 3.03 -18.69
N ASP A 375 -20.94 2.81 -19.90
CA ASP A 375 -21.55 1.90 -20.87
C ASP A 375 -21.48 0.50 -20.24
N PHE A 376 -22.34 0.25 -19.25
CA PHE A 376 -22.81 -1.10 -18.98
C PHE A 376 -23.56 -1.52 -20.23
N ASP A 377 -22.88 -2.27 -21.08
CA ASP A 377 -23.51 -3.05 -22.12
C ASP A 377 -24.44 -4.05 -21.42
N ASP A 378 -25.71 -3.66 -21.28
CA ASP A 378 -26.83 -4.47 -20.75
C ASP A 378 -27.14 -5.70 -21.64
N SER A 379 -26.24 -6.08 -22.55
CA SER A 379 -26.43 -7.18 -23.51
C SER A 379 -25.88 -8.53 -23.07
N GLU A 380 -25.22 -8.66 -21.91
CA GLU A 380 -24.71 -9.95 -21.40
C GLU A 380 -25.37 -10.44 -20.09
N LEU A 381 -26.65 -10.13 -19.87
CA LEU A 381 -27.47 -10.80 -18.85
C LEU A 381 -28.85 -11.18 -19.42
N GLY A 382 -28.82 -12.16 -20.33
CA GLY A 382 -29.99 -12.97 -20.71
C GLY A 382 -30.12 -14.21 -19.84
#